data_AF-A0A7Z9HUB4-F1
#
_entry.id   AF-A0A7Z9HUB4-F1
#
_cell.length_a   1.000
_cell.length_b   1.000
_cell.length_c   1.000
_cell.angle_alpha   90.00
_cell.angle_beta   90.00
_cell.angle_gamma   90.00
#
_symmetry.space_group_name_H-M   'P 1'
#
loop_
_entity.id
_entity.type
_entity.pdbx_description
1 polymer ?
#
loop_
_entity_poly.entity_id
_entity_poly.type
_entity_poly.pdbx_seq_one_letter_code
_entity_poly.pdbx_strand_id
1 'polypeptide(L)' 'RGAQGGYKLAKKSSEITLLDIVVAVDGPLMDPPPCADESSRELQAAWERVADGTETVLKDITIQEIVDKANQSNMYFI' A
#
# COMPACT_ATOMS: atom_id res chain seq x y z
N ARG A 1 24.15 10.03 6.64
CA ARG A 1 24.20 11.35 7.33
C ARG A 1 25.52 12.05 6.98
N GLY A 2 25.57 13.37 7.12
CA GLY A 2 26.67 14.23 6.65
C GLY A 2 26.14 15.35 5.75
N ALA A 3 27.01 16.26 5.30
CA ALA A 3 26.64 17.41 4.47
C ALA A 3 25.98 17.05 3.12
N GLN A 4 26.12 15.81 2.68
CA GLN A 4 25.50 15.22 1.47
C GLN A 4 24.58 14.04 1.82
N GLY A 5 24.01 14.03 3.03
CA GLY A 5 23.11 12.98 3.48
C GLY A 5 21.72 13.08 2.84
N GLY A 6 21.01 11.95 2.78
CA GLY A 6 19.63 11.87 2.32
C GLY A 6 19.11 10.43 2.46
N TYR A 7 17.88 10.22 1.99
CA TYR A 7 17.28 8.89 1.90
C TYR A 7 17.33 8.40 0.46
N LYS A 8 17.54 7.10 0.32
CA LYS A 8 17.42 6.36 -0.95
C LYS A 8 16.45 5.20 -0.72
N LEU A 9 15.81 4.73 -1.78
CA LEU A 9 15.06 3.49 -1.71
C LEU A 9 16.02 2.36 -1.31
N ALA A 10 15.61 1.56 -0.33
CA ALA A 10 16.40 0.42 0.14
C ALA A 10 16.34 -0.78 -0.83
N LYS A 11 15.37 -0.78 -1.74
CA LYS A 11 15.13 -1.80 -2.79
C LYS A 11 14.80 -1.10 -4.11
N LYS A 12 14.68 -1.87 -5.20
CA LYS A 12 14.21 -1.31 -6.48
C LYS A 12 12.76 -0.83 -6.36
N SER A 13 12.39 0.22 -7.08
CA SER A 13 11.00 0.72 -7.16
C SER A 13 9.99 -0.33 -7.63
N SER A 14 10.43 -1.29 -8.45
CA SER A 14 9.62 -2.41 -8.93
C SER A 14 9.40 -3.52 -7.89
N GLU A 15 10.11 -3.47 -6.76
CA GLU A 15 10.04 -4.45 -5.67
C GLU A 15 9.38 -3.86 -4.41
N ILE A 16 8.95 -2.59 -4.46
CA ILE A 16 8.27 -1.91 -3.37
C ILE A 16 6.82 -1.70 -3.79
N THR A 17 5.91 -2.37 -3.09
CA THR A 17 4.48 -2.29 -3.32
C THR A 17 3.87 -1.11 -2.56
N LEU A 18 2.66 -0.71 -2.93
CA LEU A 18 1.91 0.30 -2.19
C LEU A 18 1.54 -0.24 -0.79
N LEU A 19 1.29 -1.56 -0.67
CA LEU A 19 1.10 -2.23 0.61
C LEU A 19 2.29 -2.05 1.55
N ASP A 20 3.53 -2.22 1.05
CA ASP A 20 4.75 -2.03 1.86
C ASP A 20 4.81 -0.62 2.47
N ILE A 21 4.37 0.39 1.72
CA ILE A 21 4.35 1.78 2.18
C ILE A 21 3.26 1.97 3.25
N VAL A 22 2.04 1.52 2.97
CA VAL A 22 0.90 1.64 3.91
C VAL A 22 1.24 0.97 5.24
N VAL A 23 1.77 -0.26 5.20
CA VAL A 23 2.13 -1.00 6.42
C VAL A 23 3.27 -0.33 7.18
N ALA A 24 4.24 0.27 6.48
CA ALA A 24 5.35 0.96 7.13
C ALA A 24 4.95 2.30 7.80
N VAL A 25 3.88 2.95 7.31
CA VAL A 25 3.44 4.27 7.80
C VAL A 25 2.27 4.15 8.78
N ASP A 26 1.23 3.41 8.39
CA ASP A 26 -0.04 3.31 9.12
C ASP A 26 -0.13 2.04 9.98
N GLY A 27 0.70 1.04 9.69
CA GLY A 27 0.66 -0.28 10.35
C GLY A 27 -0.15 -1.31 9.56
N PRO A 28 -0.35 -2.51 10.13
CA PRO A 28 -1.12 -3.57 9.49
C PRO A 28 -2.52 -3.09 9.10
N LEU A 29 -3.02 -3.54 7.95
CA LEU A 29 -4.40 -3.28 7.57
C LEU A 29 -5.33 -3.83 8.65
N MET A 30 -6.31 -3.03 9.07
CA MET A 30 -7.35 -3.42 10.03
C MET A 30 -6.84 -3.71 11.44
N ASP A 31 -5.79 -3.00 11.86
CA ASP A 31 -5.32 -2.99 13.24
C ASP A 31 -5.53 -1.60 13.89
N PRO A 32 -6.40 -1.45 14.90
CA PRO A 32 -7.23 -2.50 15.52
C PRO A 32 -8.43 -2.90 14.63
N PRO A 33 -8.99 -4.11 14.84
CA PRO A 33 -10.11 -4.60 14.04
C PRO A 33 -11.34 -3.68 14.20
N PRO A 34 -12.05 -3.37 13.10
CA PRO A 34 -13.19 -2.44 13.12
C PRO A 34 -14.41 -2.97 13.88
N CYS A 35 -14.48 -4.28 14.13
CA CYS A 35 -15.46 -4.88 15.02
C CYS A 35 -14.70 -5.65 16.11
N ALA A 36 -14.71 -5.11 17.32
CA ALA A 36 -14.09 -5.72 18.50
C ALA A 36 -15.07 -6.57 19.33
N ASP A 37 -16.35 -6.63 18.93
CA ASP A 37 -17.36 -7.41 19.62
C ASP A 37 -17.47 -8.81 19.01
N GLU A 38 -17.18 -9.83 19.83
CA GLU A 38 -17.24 -11.26 19.48
C GLU A 38 -18.66 -11.72 19.07
N SER A 39 -19.68 -10.90 19.32
CA SER A 39 -21.09 -11.21 19.04
C SER A 39 -21.46 -11.25 17.55
N SER A 40 -20.62 -10.71 16.66
CA SER A 40 -20.94 -10.56 15.22
C SER A 40 -19.87 -11.17 14.31
N ARG A 41 -19.71 -12.50 14.36
CA ARG A 41 -18.75 -13.25 13.50
C ARG A 41 -18.97 -12.99 12.02
N GLU A 42 -20.21 -12.81 11.59
CA GLU A 42 -20.56 -12.49 10.21
C GLU A 42 -20.02 -11.10 9.80
N LEU A 43 -20.04 -10.14 10.73
CA LEU A 43 -19.49 -8.80 10.51
C LEU A 43 -17.97 -8.83 10.46
N GLN A 44 -17.33 -9.60 11.34
CA GLN A 44 -15.88 -9.82 11.30
C GLN A 44 -15.46 -10.44 9.96
N ALA A 45 -16.13 -11.51 9.51
CA ALA A 45 -15.82 -12.16 8.24
C ALA A 45 -16.02 -11.22 7.03
N ALA A 46 -17.04 -10.35 7.07
CA ALA A 46 -17.24 -9.34 6.03
C ALA A 46 -16.07 -8.34 5.99
N TRP A 47 -15.59 -7.91 7.16
CA TRP A 47 -14.43 -7.01 7.26
C TRP A 47 -13.12 -7.66 6.85
N GLU A 48 -12.88 -8.92 7.22
CA GLU A 48 -11.71 -9.69 6.76
C GLU A 48 -11.70 -9.79 5.22
N ARG A 49 -12.85 -10.06 4.61
CA ARG A 49 -12.97 -10.07 3.14
C ARG A 49 -12.64 -8.71 2.50
N VAL A 50 -13.05 -7.61 3.14
CA VAL A 50 -12.69 -6.25 2.68
C VAL A 50 -11.17 -6.05 2.79
N ALA A 51 -10.59 -6.45 3.92
CA ALA A 51 -9.15 -6.37 4.17
C ALA A 51 -8.36 -7.12 3.10
N ASP A 52 -8.71 -8.38 2.83
CA ASP A 52 -8.07 -9.22 1.82
C ASP A 52 -8.14 -8.58 0.42
N GLY A 53 -9.30 -8.02 0.07
CA GLY A 53 -9.49 -7.33 -1.20
C GLY A 53 -8.60 -6.09 -1.32
N THR A 54 -8.55 -5.27 -0.26
CA THR A 54 -7.67 -4.10 -0.20
C THR A 54 -6.20 -4.49 -0.25
N GLU A 55 -5.79 -5.49 0.54
CA GLU A 55 -4.41 -5.97 0.56
C GLU A 55 -3.97 -6.46 -0.82
N THR A 56 -4.82 -7.24 -1.49
CA THR A 56 -4.55 -7.74 -2.85
C THR A 56 -4.29 -6.59 -3.82
N VAL A 57 -5.15 -5.57 -3.84
CA VAL A 57 -4.98 -4.40 -4.72
C VAL A 57 -3.71 -3.63 -4.38
N LEU A 58 -3.44 -3.39 -3.10
CA LEU A 58 -2.26 -2.63 -2.66
C LEU A 58 -0.95 -3.37 -2.97
N LYS A 59 -0.98 -4.70 -2.94
CA LYS A 59 0.17 -5.57 -3.22
C LYS A 59 0.51 -5.61 -4.71
N ASP A 60 -0.48 -5.49 -5.58
CA ASP A 60 -0.28 -5.53 -7.03
C ASP A 60 0.28 -4.23 -7.61
N ILE A 61 0.19 -3.12 -6.88
CA ILE A 61 0.66 -1.80 -7.32
C ILE A 61 2.07 -1.56 -6.79
N THR A 62 3.03 -1.27 -7.68
CA THR A 62 4.41 -0.92 -7.31
C THR A 62 4.71 0.57 -7.46
N ILE A 63 5.74 1.07 -6.76
CA ILE A 63 6.23 2.45 -6.96
C ILE A 63 6.60 2.68 -8.43
N GLN A 64 7.22 1.69 -9.08
CA GLN A 64 7.58 1.80 -10.50
C GLN A 64 6.36 2.06 -11.37
N GLU A 65 5.28 1.31 -11.18
CA GLU A 65 4.05 1.47 -11.96
C GLU A 65 3.42 2.87 -11.77
N ILE A 66 3.45 3.40 -10.54
CA ILE A 66 2.96 4.75 -10.23
C ILE A 66 3.76 5.80 -11.02
N VAL A 67 5.10 5.68 -11.02
CA VAL A 67 5.98 6.59 -11.76
C VAL A 67 5.76 6.48 -13.26
N ASP A 68 5.63 5.27 -13.79
CA ASP A 68 5.41 5.03 -15.22
C ASP A 68 4.08 5.65 -15.68
N LYS A 69 3.00 5.48 -14.90
CA LYS A 69 1.69 6.12 -15.16
C LYS A 69 1.75 7.64 -15.10
N ALA A 70 2.49 8.19 -14.13
CA ALA A 70 2.67 9.64 -14.03
C ALA A 70 3.42 10.21 -15.25
N ASN A 71 4.46 9.53 -15.72
CA ASN A 71 5.22 9.93 -16.90
C ASN A 71 4.40 9.83 -18.20
N GLN A 72 3.58 8.78 -18.35
CA GLN A 72 2.68 8.63 -19.49
C GLN A 72 1.61 9.73 -19.54
N SER A 73 1.07 10.11 -18.38
CA SER A 73 0.07 11.18 -18.28
C SER A 73 0.65 12.56 -18.63
N ASN A 74 1.96 12.74 -18.46
CA ASN A 74 2.70 13.94 -18.86
C ASN A 74 3.05 13.98 -20.36
N MET A 75 2.92 12.86 -21.08
CA MET A 75 3.08 12.79 -22.53
C MET A 75 1.74 13.14 -23.20
N TYR A 76 1.48 14.43 -23.39
CA TYR A 76 0.38 14.90 -24.22
C TYR A 76 0.59 14.45 -25.68
N PHE A 77 -0.46 13.84 -26.26
CA PHE A 77 -0.52 13.54 -27.69
C PHE A 77 -0.46 14.85 -28.48
N ILE A 78 0.57 14.98 -29.34
CA ILE A 78 0.72 16.04 -30.34
C ILE A 78 -0.07 15.65 -31.59
#